data_AF-A0A1B6G9N8-F1
#
_entry.id   AF-A0A1B6G9N8-F1
#
_cell.length_a   1.000
_cell.length_b   1.000
_cell.length_c   1.000
_cell.angle_alpha   90.00
_cell.angle_beta   90.00
_cell.angle_gamma   90.00
#
_symmetry.space_group_name_H-M   'P 1'
#
loop_
_entity.id
_entity.type
_entity.pdbx_description
1 polymer ?
#
loop_
_entity_poly.entity_id
_entity_poly.type
_entity_poly.pdbx_seq_one_letter_code
_entity_poly.pdbx_strand_id
1 'polypeptide(L)'
;DKDLERIRDGVHRELNLPQDRPMFRRGNAHVFRDDIPVNAPLINPHENLKCPVKDGQVSLVYGRYSYHHYLQDGQQDDGWGCAYRSLQTIVSWFRHQGYTDRPIPTHTEIQQCLV
;
A
#
# COMPACT_ATOMS: atom_id res chain seq x y z
N ASP A 1 -6.59 7.31 -15.18
CA ASP A 1 -6.10 5.94 -15.44
C ASP A 1 -6.92 5.13 -16.44
N LYS A 2 -8.25 5.31 -16.55
CA LYS A 2 -9.08 4.50 -17.46
C LYS A 2 -8.67 4.63 -18.94
N ASP A 3 -8.39 5.85 -19.40
CA ASP A 3 -8.09 6.09 -20.83
C ASP A 3 -6.71 5.58 -21.29
N LEU A 4 -5.86 5.13 -20.36
CA LEU A 4 -4.50 4.68 -20.64
C LEU A 4 -4.37 3.14 -20.65
N GLU A 5 -5.47 2.41 -20.55
CA GLU A 5 -5.46 0.94 -20.46
C GLU A 5 -4.78 0.29 -21.66
N ARG A 6 -5.18 0.66 -22.88
CA ARG A 6 -4.58 0.13 -24.11
C ARG A 6 -3.07 0.37 -24.21
N ILE A 7 -2.59 1.49 -23.67
CA ILE A 7 -1.15 1.81 -23.63
C ILE A 7 -0.46 0.86 -22.65
N ARG A 8 -0.97 0.72 -21.42
CA ARG A 8 -0.40 -0.20 -20.43
C ARG A 8 -0.36 -1.64 -20.94
N ASP A 9 -1.42 -2.11 -21.58
CA ASP A 9 -1.48 -3.46 -22.16
C ASP A 9 -0.46 -3.64 -23.29
N GLY A 10 -0.16 -2.58 -24.04
CA GLY A 10 0.95 -2.55 -24.99
C GLY A 10 2.29 -2.77 -24.30
N VAL A 11 2.55 -2.00 -23.23
CA VAL A 11 3.79 -2.10 -22.44
C VAL A 11 3.95 -3.47 -21.77
N HIS A 12 2.88 -4.03 -21.21
CA HIS A 12 2.90 -5.38 -20.64
C HIS A 12 3.33 -6.42 -21.68
N ARG A 13 2.80 -6.35 -22.91
CA ARG A 13 3.17 -7.27 -24.00
C ARG A 13 4.60 -7.06 -24.48
N GLU A 14 5.01 -5.81 -24.65
CA GLU A 14 6.36 -5.46 -25.11
C GLU A 14 7.44 -5.93 -24.13
N LEU A 15 7.16 -5.87 -22.83
CA LEU A 15 8.08 -6.28 -21.77
C LEU A 15 7.87 -7.73 -21.29
N ASN A 16 6.97 -8.49 -21.92
CA ASN A 16 6.60 -9.86 -21.54
C ASN A 16 6.22 -10.00 -20.05
N LEU A 17 5.41 -9.05 -19.56
CA LEU A 17 4.97 -8.99 -18.18
C LEU A 17 3.59 -9.63 -17.98
N PRO A 18 3.29 -10.13 -16.77
CA PRO A 18 1.98 -10.70 -16.45
C PRO A 18 0.84 -9.70 -16.72
N GLN A 19 -0.26 -10.17 -17.33
CA GLN A 19 -1.45 -9.34 -17.60
C GLN A 19 -2.53 -9.47 -16.51
N ASP A 20 -2.27 -10.24 -15.47
CA ASP A 20 -3.19 -10.54 -14.37
C ASP A 20 -3.17 -9.49 -13.24
N ARG A 21 -2.23 -8.54 -13.29
CA ARG A 21 -2.04 -7.53 -12.26
C ARG A 21 -1.55 -6.19 -12.81
N PRO A 22 -1.86 -5.06 -12.15
CA PRO A 22 -1.36 -3.76 -12.56
C PRO A 22 0.13 -3.61 -12.28
N MET A 23 0.90 -3.13 -13.27
CA MET A 23 2.32 -2.78 -13.08
C MET A 23 2.67 -1.36 -13.53
N PHE A 24 1.81 -0.72 -14.33
CA PHE A 24 2.06 0.61 -14.92
C PHE A 24 0.99 1.65 -14.58
N ARG A 25 0.35 1.51 -13.40
CA ARG A 25 -0.52 2.57 -12.86
C ARG A 25 0.30 3.53 -12.00
N ARG A 26 -0.26 4.71 -11.71
CA ARG A 26 0.44 5.74 -10.92
C ARG A 26 0.91 5.22 -9.56
N GLY A 27 0.11 4.39 -8.89
CA GLY A 27 0.50 3.75 -7.62
C GLY A 27 1.69 2.79 -7.71
N ASN A 28 1.99 2.27 -8.91
CA ASN A 28 3.15 1.39 -9.16
C ASN A 28 4.44 2.16 -9.39
N ALA A 29 4.40 3.49 -9.51
CA ALA A 29 5.60 4.30 -9.71
C ALA A 29 6.63 4.05 -8.61
N HIS A 30 7.90 4.05 -9.00
CA HIS A 30 9.01 4.07 -8.05
C HIS A 30 8.99 5.43 -7.32
N VAL A 31 9.26 5.40 -6.02
CA VAL A 31 9.34 6.62 -5.20
C VAL A 31 10.80 6.81 -4.84
N PHE A 32 11.42 7.86 -5.36
CA PHE A 32 12.80 8.18 -5.03
C PHE A 32 12.85 8.77 -3.61
N ARG A 33 13.98 8.57 -2.93
CA ARG A 33 14.16 8.98 -1.54
C ARG A 33 13.90 10.47 -1.32
N ASP A 34 14.31 11.30 -2.29
CA ASP A 34 14.18 12.75 -2.22
C ASP A 34 12.72 13.23 -2.40
N ASP A 35 11.85 12.37 -2.93
CA ASP A 35 10.42 12.65 -3.13
C ASP A 35 9.58 12.27 -1.90
N ILE A 36 10.16 11.64 -0.88
CA ILE A 36 9.43 11.19 0.31
C ILE A 36 9.21 12.37 1.27
N PRO A 37 7.95 12.75 1.57
CA PRO A 37 7.67 13.79 2.56
C PRO A 37 8.24 13.43 3.93
N VAL A 38 8.71 14.44 4.68
CA VAL A 38 9.34 14.27 6.01
C VAL A 38 8.49 13.44 6.99
N ASN A 39 7.17 13.58 6.92
CA ASN A 39 6.22 12.87 7.80
C ASN A 39 5.41 11.79 7.05
N ALA A 40 5.95 11.26 5.95
CA ALA A 40 5.31 10.16 5.25
C ALA A 40 5.33 8.88 6.09
N PRO A 41 4.29 8.04 5.97
CA PRO A 41 4.30 6.70 6.56
C PRO A 41 5.51 5.87 6.10
N LEU A 42 6.03 5.04 6.98
CA LEU A 42 7.09 4.07 6.64
C LEU A 42 6.56 3.07 5.62
N ILE A 43 7.33 2.81 4.56
CA ILE A 43 7.02 1.79 3.55
C ILE A 43 7.78 0.52 3.87
N ASN A 44 7.09 -0.62 3.83
CA ASN A 44 7.65 -1.96 4.03
C ASN A 44 8.64 -2.04 5.22
N PRO A 45 8.25 -1.64 6.44
CA PRO A 45 9.16 -1.65 7.59
C PRO A 45 9.76 -3.05 7.87
N HIS A 46 9.07 -4.11 7.43
CA HIS A 46 9.54 -5.50 7.57
C HIS A 46 10.82 -5.81 6.75
N GLU A 47 11.11 -5.08 5.67
CA GLU A 47 12.28 -5.34 4.81
C GLU A 47 13.62 -5.08 5.53
N ASN A 48 13.61 -4.25 6.57
CA ASN A 48 14.81 -3.93 7.36
C ASN A 48 14.97 -4.80 8.61
N LEU A 49 14.12 -5.82 8.78
CA LEU A 49 14.21 -6.75 9.91
C LEU A 49 15.08 -7.96 9.56
N LYS A 50 15.80 -8.46 10.56
CA LYS A 50 16.54 -9.72 10.42
C LYS A 50 15.57 -10.89 10.25
N CYS A 51 15.91 -11.85 9.39
CA CYS A 51 15.13 -13.08 9.27
C CYS A 51 15.08 -13.81 10.63
N PRO A 52 13.90 -14.09 11.18
CA PRO A 52 13.79 -14.71 12.50
C PRO A 52 13.98 -16.23 12.46
N VAL A 53 13.99 -16.84 11.28
CA VAL A 53 14.01 -18.31 11.09
C VAL A 53 15.37 -18.75 10.56
N LYS A 54 15.97 -19.78 11.19
CA LYS A 54 17.25 -20.36 10.76
C LYS A 54 17.09 -21.49 9.73
N ASP A 55 16.14 -22.40 9.97
CA ASP A 55 16.00 -23.65 9.19
C ASP A 55 14.55 -23.88 8.73
N GLY A 56 13.92 -22.85 8.17
CA GLY A 56 12.53 -22.94 7.72
C GLY A 56 12.23 -22.00 6.55
N GLN A 57 11.06 -22.19 5.94
CA GLN A 57 10.60 -21.34 4.83
C GLN A 57 9.86 -20.13 5.38
N VAL A 58 10.29 -18.94 4.95
CA VAL A 58 9.60 -17.68 5.26
C VAL A 58 8.73 -17.29 4.08
N SER A 59 7.46 -16.98 4.34
CA SER A 59 6.54 -16.40 3.38
C SER A 59 6.16 -15.00 3.84
N LEU A 60 6.34 -14.00 2.98
CA LEU A 60 6.06 -12.60 3.26
C LEU A 60 5.03 -12.07 2.26
N VAL A 61 4.49 -10.89 2.57
CA VAL A 61 3.67 -10.14 1.63
C VAL A 61 4.48 -9.77 0.39
N TYR A 62 3.88 -9.90 -0.79
CA TYR A 62 4.42 -9.38 -2.03
C TYR A 62 3.90 -7.96 -2.28
N GLY A 63 4.79 -7.02 -2.59
CA GLY A 63 4.45 -5.63 -2.89
C GLY A 63 4.74 -4.67 -1.74
N ARG A 64 4.26 -3.43 -1.91
CA ARG A 64 4.47 -2.31 -0.99
C ARG A 64 3.22 -2.01 -0.17
N TYR A 65 3.40 -1.68 1.11
CA TYR A 65 2.38 -1.13 1.99
C TYR A 65 3.00 -0.06 2.90
N SER A 66 2.20 0.92 3.29
CA SER A 66 2.55 1.89 4.32
C SER A 66 2.11 1.43 5.71
N TYR A 67 2.92 1.75 6.72
CA TYR A 67 2.62 1.45 8.11
C TYR A 67 1.76 2.54 8.76
N HIS A 68 0.51 2.19 9.04
CA HIS A 68 -0.42 3.06 9.77
C HIS A 68 -0.51 2.63 11.24
N HIS A 69 -0.45 3.60 12.14
CA HIS A 69 -0.42 3.37 13.58
C HIS A 69 -1.13 4.50 14.35
N TYR A 70 -1.27 4.32 15.66
CA TYR A 70 -1.92 5.29 16.54
C TYR A 70 -1.33 6.69 16.46
N LEU A 71 -2.16 7.68 16.76
CA LEU A 71 -1.80 9.10 16.83
C LEU A 71 -1.38 9.73 15.49
N GLN A 72 -1.64 9.04 14.38
CA GLN A 72 -1.53 9.62 13.04
C GLN A 72 -2.77 10.44 12.67
N ASP A 73 -2.62 11.34 11.69
CA ASP A 73 -3.72 12.13 11.11
C ASP A 73 -4.44 13.05 12.13
N GLY A 74 -3.80 13.36 13.25
CA GLY A 74 -4.40 14.14 14.34
C GLY A 74 -5.48 13.40 15.15
N GLN A 75 -5.64 12.09 14.95
CA GLN A 75 -6.64 11.29 15.64
C GLN A 75 -6.09 10.72 16.96
N GLN A 76 -6.81 10.95 18.06
CA GLN A 76 -6.57 10.29 19.34
C GLN A 76 -7.30 8.94 19.36
N ASP A 77 -6.64 7.92 18.81
CA ASP A 77 -7.19 6.57 18.65
C ASP A 77 -6.56 5.52 19.57
N ASP A 78 -5.82 5.96 20.59
CA ASP A 78 -5.27 5.07 21.59
C ASP A 78 -6.40 4.32 22.32
N GLY A 79 -6.22 3.01 22.49
CA GLY A 79 -7.21 2.11 23.10
C GLY A 79 -8.37 1.64 22.20
N TRP A 80 -8.58 2.21 21.00
CA TRP A 80 -9.73 1.81 20.15
C TRP A 80 -9.46 1.75 18.64
N GLY A 81 -8.35 2.32 18.15
CA GLY A 81 -8.04 2.45 16.72
C GLY A 81 -7.46 1.20 16.04
N CYS A 82 -7.23 0.09 16.76
CA CYS A 82 -6.39 -1.01 16.28
C CYS A 82 -6.82 -1.59 14.92
N ALA A 83 -8.13 -1.83 14.76
CA ALA A 83 -8.70 -2.36 13.53
C ALA A 83 -8.69 -1.31 12.40
N TYR A 84 -8.89 -0.04 12.73
CA TYR A 84 -8.84 1.07 11.77
C TYR A 84 -7.45 1.21 11.15
N ARG A 85 -6.40 1.24 11.98
CA ARG A 85 -5.01 1.34 11.50
C ARG A 85 -4.57 0.11 10.70
N SER A 86 -5.04 -1.07 11.10
CA SER A 86 -4.85 -2.31 10.33
C SER A 86 -5.54 -2.22 8.96
N LEU A 87 -6.78 -1.73 8.91
CA LEU A 87 -7.50 -1.52 7.65
C LEU A 87 -6.81 -0.49 6.77
N GLN A 88 -6.32 0.63 7.32
CA GLN A 88 -5.55 1.62 6.59
C GLN A 88 -4.29 1.02 5.95
N THR A 89 -3.57 0.15 6.67
CA THR A 89 -2.42 -0.61 6.14
C THR A 89 -2.83 -1.55 5.01
N ILE A 90 -3.98 -2.23 5.11
CA ILE A 90 -4.49 -3.09 4.02
C ILE A 90 -4.85 -2.26 2.79
N VAL A 91 -5.57 -1.15 2.98
CA VAL A 91 -5.96 -0.26 1.87
C VAL A 91 -4.73 0.36 1.20
N SER A 92 -3.69 0.70 1.96
CA SER A 92 -2.45 1.21 1.39
C SER A 92 -1.78 0.22 0.44
N TRP A 93 -1.81 -1.09 0.76
CA TRP A 93 -1.32 -2.12 -0.14
C TRP A 93 -2.06 -2.09 -1.49
N PHE A 94 -3.40 -2.04 -1.49
CA PHE A 94 -4.19 -1.96 -2.73
C PHE A 94 -3.86 -0.71 -3.54
N ARG A 95 -3.60 0.43 -2.87
CA ARG A 95 -3.17 1.67 -3.53
C ARG A 95 -1.81 1.53 -4.18
N HIS A 96 -0.82 1.04 -3.44
CA HIS A 96 0.55 0.86 -3.92
C HIS A 96 0.68 -0.20 -5.03
N GLN A 97 -0.25 -1.16 -5.08
CA GLN A 97 -0.30 -2.14 -6.16
C GLN A 97 -1.13 -1.67 -7.36
N GLY A 98 -1.73 -0.46 -7.29
CA GLY A 98 -2.51 0.13 -8.38
C GLY A 98 -3.92 -0.42 -8.54
N TYR A 99 -4.42 -1.22 -7.59
CA TYR A 99 -5.79 -1.74 -7.64
C TYR A 99 -6.83 -0.65 -7.38
N THR A 100 -6.47 0.40 -6.66
CA THR A 100 -7.35 1.54 -6.39
C THR A 100 -6.58 2.86 -6.40
N ASP A 101 -7.23 3.91 -6.87
CA ASP A 101 -6.80 5.30 -6.75
C ASP A 101 -7.47 6.03 -5.56
N ARG A 102 -8.45 5.39 -4.90
CA ARG A 102 -9.14 5.94 -3.73
C ARG A 102 -8.20 6.11 -2.55
N PRO A 103 -8.19 7.28 -1.88
CA PRO A 103 -7.33 7.53 -0.73
C PRO A 103 -7.54 6.51 0.39
N ILE A 104 -6.57 6.46 1.31
CA ILE A 104 -6.71 5.66 2.52
C ILE A 104 -7.82 6.30 3.36
N PRO A 105 -8.85 5.53 3.76
CA PRO A 105 -9.99 6.10 4.46
C PRO A 105 -9.62 6.53 5.88
N THR A 106 -10.28 7.58 6.34
CA THR A 106 -10.27 8.07 7.71
C THR A 106 -11.15 7.19 8.61
N HIS A 107 -11.02 7.37 9.93
CA HIS A 107 -11.87 6.66 10.90
C HIS A 107 -13.36 6.94 10.65
N THR A 108 -13.71 8.20 10.37
CA THR A 108 -15.09 8.61 10.10
C THR A 108 -15.63 7.97 8.82
N GLU A 109 -14.84 7.92 7.74
CA GLU A 109 -15.26 7.26 6.49
C GLU A 109 -15.47 5.76 6.70
N ILE A 110 -14.60 5.10 7.47
CA ILE A 110 -14.76 3.68 7.83
C ILE A 110 -16.05 3.47 8.62
N GLN A 111 -16.32 4.31 9.62
CA GLN A 111 -17.56 4.25 10.41
C GLN A 111 -18.79 4.45 9.55
N GLN A 112 -18.79 5.43 8.64
CA GLN A 112 -19.89 5.69 7.71
C GLN A 112 -20.16 4.54 6.75
N CYS A 113 -19.17 3.71 6.42
CA CYS A 113 -19.40 2.52 5.60
C CYS A 113 -20.13 1.38 6.35
N LEU A 114 -20.20 1.42 7.67
CA LEU A 114 -20.82 0.40 8.52
C LEU A 114 -22.25 0.76 8.96
N VAL A 115 -22.68 2.00 8.71
CA VAL A 115 -23.99 2.57 9.10
C VAL A 115 -24.85 2.72 7.86
#